data_AF-A0A9X2M9C1-F1
#
_entry.id   AF-A0A9X2M9C1-F1
#
_cell.length_a   1.000
_cell.length_b   1.000
_cell.length_c   1.000
_cell.angle_alpha   90.00
_cell.angle_beta   90.00
_cell.angle_gamma   90.00
#
_symmetry.space_group_name_H-M   'P 1'
#
loop_
_entity.id
_entity.type
_entity.pdbx_description
1 polymer ?
#
loop_
_entity_poly.entity_id
_entity_poly.type
_entity_poly.pdbx_seq_one_letter_code
_entity_poly.pdbx_strand_id
1 'polypeptide(L)' 'MKVKALVSFAGAFSMHKGEVKECNDKYILDDLLSCGYVEEVKTGEKKVEANED' A
#
# COMPACT_ATOMS: atom_id res chain seq x y z
N MET A 1 2.95 9.88 -4.09
CA MET A 1 3.54 9.29 -2.86
C MET A 1 3.58 7.77 -3.02
N LYS A 2 4.56 7.06 -2.43
CA LYS A 2 4.59 5.59 -2.52
C LYS A 2 3.85 5.00 -1.33
N VAL A 3 2.95 4.05 -1.61
CA VAL A 3 2.23 3.30 -0.57
C VAL A 3 2.39 1.81 -0.78
N LYS A 4 2.42 1.07 0.32
CA LYS A 4 2.47 -0.39 0.35
C LYS A 4 1.10 -0.89 0.74
N ALA A 5 0.54 -1.80 -0.03
CA ALA A 5 -0.69 -2.49 0.36
C ALA A 5 -0.40 -3.48 1.50
N LEU A 6 -1.19 -3.41 2.57
CA LEU A 6 -1.15 -4.33 3.70
C LEU A 6 -2.02 -5.56 3.48
N VAL A 7 -3.02 -5.44 2.60
CA VAL A 7 -3.96 -6.50 2.21
C VAL A 7 -4.09 -6.53 0.69
N SER A 8 -4.50 -7.67 0.14
CA SER A 8 -4.83 -7.76 -1.28
C SER A 8 -6.24 -7.24 -1.49
N PHE A 9 -6.40 -6.23 -2.34
CA PHE A 9 -7.69 -5.65 -2.67
C PHE A 9 -7.78 -5.36 -4.17
N ALA A 10 -9.00 -5.48 -4.70
CA ALA A 10 -9.29 -5.23 -6.10
C ALA A 10 -10.52 -4.33 -6.22
N GLY A 11 -10.43 -3.34 -7.10
CA GLY A 11 -11.43 -2.29 -7.28
C GLY A 11 -10.93 -1.21 -8.25
N ALA A 12 -11.37 0.04 -8.06
CA ALA A 12 -10.87 1.19 -8.84
C ALA A 12 -9.33 1.36 -8.72
N PHE A 13 -8.78 0.94 -7.59
CA PHE A 13 -7.35 0.72 -7.41
C PHE A 13 -7.16 -0.74 -6.99
N SER A 14 -6.27 -1.45 -7.69
CA SER A 14 -5.98 -2.85 -7.42
C SER A 14 -4.50 -2.98 -7.06
N MET A 15 -4.24 -3.61 -5.91
CA MET A 15 -2.91 -3.87 -5.36
C MET A 15 -2.92 -5.20 -4.61
N HIS A 16 -1.81 -5.91 -4.67
CA HIS A 16 -1.62 -7.14 -3.89
C HIS A 16 -1.00 -6.82 -2.53
N LYS A 17 -1.29 -7.65 -1.52
CA LYS A 17 -0.62 -7.56 -0.21
C LYS A 17 0.90 -7.55 -0.40
N GLY A 18 1.54 -6.51 0.12
CA GLY A 18 2.99 -6.30 0.04
C GLY A 18 3.44 -5.50 -1.20
N GLU A 19 2.56 -5.26 -2.16
CA GLU A 19 2.87 -4.48 -3.37
C GLU A 19 3.06 -3.00 -3.02
N VAL A 20 4.09 -2.37 -3.57
CA VAL A 20 4.35 -0.94 -3.42
C VAL A 20 4.02 -0.26 -4.73
N LYS A 21 3.11 0.71 -4.67
CA LYS A 21 2.66 1.46 -5.84
C LYS A 21 2.70 2.94 -5.56
N GLU A 22 2.97 3.70 -6.60
CA GLU A 22 2.89 5.15 -6.50
C GLU A 22 1.43 5.57 -6.62
N CYS A 23 0.92 6.17 -5.56
CA CYS A 23 -0.43 6.74 -5.49
C CYS A 23 -0.29 8.26 -5.32
N ASN A 24 -0.84 9.02 -6.27
CA ASN A 24 -0.90 10.49 -6.18
C ASN A 24 -2.32 11.01 -5.95
N ASP A 25 -3.30 10.10 -5.89
CA ASP A 25 -4.68 10.40 -5.56
C ASP A 25 -4.87 10.52 -4.06
N LYS A 26 -4.96 11.76 -3.57
CA LYS A 26 -5.15 12.04 -2.13
C LYS A 26 -6.43 11.41 -1.58
N TYR A 27 -7.52 11.39 -2.36
CA TYR A 27 -8.80 10.81 -1.94
C TYR A 27 -8.70 9.29 -1.73
N ILE A 28 -8.09 8.58 -2.68
CA ILE A 28 -7.89 7.13 -2.60
C ILE A 28 -6.89 6.81 -1.50
N LEU A 29 -5.82 7.60 -1.38
CA LEU A 29 -4.82 7.44 -0.35
C LEU A 29 -5.41 7.58 1.06
N ASP A 30 -6.20 8.61 1.32
CA ASP A 30 -6.79 8.87 2.64
C ASP A 30 -7.78 7.78 3.03
N ASP A 31 -8.65 7.36 2.11
CA ASP A 31 -9.60 6.25 2.31
C ASP A 31 -8.85 4.94 2.60
N LEU A 32 -7.88 4.58 1.76
CA LEU A 32 -7.09 3.35 1.95
C LEU A 32 -6.26 3.38 3.24
N LEU A 33 -5.74 4.55 3.64
CA LEU A 33 -4.97 4.71 4.88
C LEU A 33 -5.89 4.64 6.10
N SER A 34 -7.06 5.29 6.05
CA SER A 34 -8.07 5.27 7.10
C SER A 34 -8.71 3.88 7.27
N CYS A 35 -8.88 3.14 6.18
CA CYS A 35 -9.34 1.75 6.22
C CYS A 35 -8.24 0.76 6.62
N GLY A 36 -6.96 1.18 6.65
CA GLY A 36 -5.82 0.32 6.95
C GLY A 36 -5.45 -0.66 5.83
N TYR A 37 -5.80 -0.34 4.59
CA TYR A 37 -5.51 -1.16 3.41
C TYR A 37 -4.10 -0.90 2.87
N VAL A 38 -3.57 0.31 3.04
CA VAL A 38 -2.23 0.71 2.61
C VAL A 38 -1.48 1.45 3.71
N GLU A 39 -0.16 1.51 3.60
CA GLU A 39 0.75 2.24 4.49
C GLU A 39 1.70 3.11 3.66
N GLU A 40 1.98 4.33 4.11
CA GLU A 40 2.91 5.23 3.42
C GLU A 40 4.36 4.73 3.51
N VAL A 41 4.97 4.43 2.36
CA VAL A 41 6.37 4.01 2.28
C VAL A 41 7.25 5.24 2.16
N LYS A 42 7.75 5.73 3.30
CA LYS A 42 8.82 6.72 3.32
C LYS A 42 10.12 6.03 2.92
N THR A 43 10.83 6.60 1.94
CA THR A 43 12.00 5.99 1.28
C THR A 43 13.24 5.77 2.19
N GLY A 44 13.09 5.88 3.51
CA GLY A 44 14.15 5.71 4.51
C GLY A 44 14.02 4.48 5.42
N GLU A 45 12.90 3.75 5.41
CA GLU A 45 12.71 2.61 6.31
C GLU A 45 12.61 1.29 5.55
N LYS A 46 13.70 0.52 5.61
CA LYS A 46 13.69 -0.91 5.29
C LYS A 46 12.71 -1.60 6.23
N LYS A 47 11.63 -2.18 5.69
CA LYS A 47 10.97 -3.32 6.33
C LYS A 47 10.82 -4.47 5.33
N VAL A 48 11.76 -5.39 5.50
CA VAL A 48 11.85 -6.73 4.92
C VAL A 48 10.76 -7.63 5.55
N GLU A 49 10.44 -8.74 4.87
CA GLU A 49 9.68 -9.96 5.30
C GLU A 49 8.14 -9.89 5.34
N ALA A 50 7.35 -10.92 4.96
CA ALA A 50 7.55 -12.31 4.48
C ALA A 50 6.26 -12.68 3.67
N ASN A 51 6.18 -13.62 2.74
CA ASN A 51 6.51 -15.04 2.82
C ASN A 51 6.44 -15.62 1.37
N GLU A 52 7.48 -16.38 1.02
CA GLU A 52 7.55 -17.31 -0.12
C GLU A 52 7.43 -18.70 0.53
N ASP A 53 6.51 -19.54 0.05
CA ASP A 53 6.38 -20.96 0.42
C ASP A 53 6.52 -21.80 -0.86
#